data_AF-A0A821J176-F1
#
_entry.id   AF-A0A821J176-F1
#
_cell.length_a   1.000
_cell.length_b   1.000
_cell.length_c   1.000
_cell.angle_alpha   90.00
_cell.angle_beta   90.00
_cell.angle_gamma   90.00
#
_symmetry.space_group_name_H-M   'P 1'
#
loop_
_entity.id
_entity.type
_entity.pdbx_description
1 polymer ?
#
loop_
_entity_poly.entity_id
_entity_poly.type
_entity_poly.pdbx_seq_one_letter_code
_entity_poly.pdbx_strand_id
1 'polypeptide(L)' 'MIIATNTVNRPPRNSTNVYFNDAATNTSVYTIDCGYDAHVIYTGNTIVFYIPSPPWIPGHSYYVTFDSGVASGTDFCR' A
#
# COMPACT_ATOMS: atom_id res chain seq x y z
N MET A 1 -2.88 16.71 -0.49
CA MET A 1 -3.65 15.46 -0.44
C MET A 1 -3.88 15.03 -1.88
N ILE A 2 -3.28 13.92 -2.31
CA ILE A 2 -3.53 13.35 -3.64
C ILE A 2 -4.72 12.40 -3.46
N ILE A 3 -5.77 12.57 -4.25
CA ILE A 3 -7.01 11.79 -4.18
C ILE A 3 -7.15 11.05 -5.51
N ALA A 4 -7.46 9.75 -5.47
CA ALA A 4 -7.75 8.99 -6.67
C ALA A 4 -8.99 9.57 -7.37
N THR A 5 -8.85 9.96 -8.64
CA THR A 5 -9.97 10.47 -9.44
C THR A 5 -10.77 9.35 -10.11
N ASN A 6 -10.24 8.13 -10.09
CA ASN A 6 -10.82 6.92 -10.67
C ASN A 6 -10.99 5.83 -9.61
N THR A 7 -11.87 4.87 -9.87
CA THR A 7 -12.03 3.67 -9.03
C THR A 7 -10.70 2.93 -8.91
N VAL A 8 -10.32 2.56 -7.69
CA VAL A 8 -9.13 1.75 -7.41
C VAL A 8 -9.47 0.28 -7.58
N ASN A 9 -8.64 -0.45 -8.31
CA ASN A 9 -8.85 -1.87 -8.59
C ASN A 9 -7.72 -2.70 -8.00
N ARG A 10 -8.02 -3.96 -7.66
CA ARG A 10 -7.01 -4.90 -7.20
C ARG A 10 -6.07 -5.27 -8.36
N PRO A 11 -4.75 -5.03 -8.25
CA PRO A 11 -3.79 -5.43 -9.27
C PRO A 11 -3.52 -6.95 -9.22
N PRO A 12 -2.81 -7.51 -10.21
CA PRO A 12 -2.33 -8.89 -10.12
C PRO A 12 -1.38 -9.09 -8.92
N ARG A 13 -1.33 -10.32 -8.42
CA ARG A 13 -0.39 -10.74 -7.36
C ARG A 13 1.06 -10.37 -7.73
N ASN A 14 1.82 -9.88 -6.76
CA ASN A 14 3.21 -9.41 -6.88
C ASN A 14 3.41 -8.23 -7.85
N SER A 15 2.34 -7.57 -8.32
CA SER A 15 2.47 -6.47 -9.28
C SER A 15 2.63 -5.11 -8.63
N THR A 16 2.17 -4.94 -7.39
CA THR A 16 2.26 -3.67 -6.68
C THR A 16 2.31 -3.93 -5.19
N ASN A 17 3.34 -3.41 -4.55
CA ASN A 17 3.50 -3.46 -3.12
C ASN A 17 3.38 -2.07 -2.50
N VAL A 18 2.87 -2.06 -1.27
CA VAL A 18 2.94 -0.91 -0.36
C VAL A 18 3.97 -1.25 0.71
N TYR A 19 4.90 -0.33 0.94
CA TYR A 19 5.98 -0.47 1.91
C TYR A 19 5.80 0.55 3.03
N PHE A 20 5.95 0.09 4.26
CA PHE A 20 5.97 0.93 5.45
C PHE A 20 7.40 1.03 5.93
N ASN A 21 7.96 2.23 5.82
CA ASN A 21 9.36 2.49 6.08
C ASN A 21 9.51 3.22 7.41
N ASP A 22 10.41 2.73 8.24
CA ASP A 22 10.80 3.43 9.47
C ASP A 22 11.75 4.58 9.11
N ALA A 23 11.39 5.81 9.46
CA ALA A 23 12.19 6.98 9.16
C ALA A 23 13.50 7.03 9.98
N ALA A 24 13.57 6.33 11.12
CA ALA A 24 14.77 6.27 11.94
C ALA A 24 15.85 5.36 11.33
N THR A 25 15.45 4.25 10.71
CA THR A 25 16.37 3.28 10.11
C THR A 25 16.45 3.33 8.58
N ASN A 26 15.52 4.04 7.92
CA ASN A 26 15.35 4.07 6.47
C ASN A 26 15.16 2.67 5.85
N THR A 27 14.47 1.77 6.54
CA THR A 27 14.20 0.40 6.07
C THR A 27 12.70 0.11 6.05
N SER A 28 12.24 -0.69 5.09
CA SER A 28 10.89 -1.26 5.12
C SER A 28 10.77 -2.25 6.27
N VAL A 29 9.82 -2.00 7.16
CA VAL A 29 9.49 -2.88 8.30
C VAL A 29 8.25 -3.72 8.03
N TYR A 30 7.45 -3.35 7.03
CA TYR A 30 6.27 -4.08 6.61
C TYR A 30 6.00 -3.86 5.12
N THR A 31 5.60 -4.92 4.43
CA THR A 31 5.29 -4.88 3.00
C THR A 31 3.97 -5.61 2.77
N ILE A 32 3.10 -5.01 1.94
CA ILE A 32 1.81 -5.58 1.55
C ILE A 32 1.79 -5.79 0.04
N ASP A 33 1.56 -7.03 -0.40
CA ASP A 33 1.21 -7.32 -1.79
C ASP A 33 -0.26 -6.96 -2.02
N CYS A 34 -0.49 -5.86 -2.74
CA CYS A 34 -1.81 -5.32 -2.96
C CYS A 34 -2.69 -6.24 -3.82
N GLY A 35 -2.09 -7.13 -4.60
CA GLY A 35 -2.78 -8.08 -5.46
C GLY A 35 -3.19 -9.37 -4.77
N TYR A 36 -2.68 -9.65 -3.57
CA TYR A 36 -2.88 -10.95 -2.92
C TYR A 36 -3.22 -10.90 -1.42
N ASP A 37 -2.82 -9.85 -0.71
CA ASP A 37 -3.07 -9.78 0.73
C ASP A 37 -4.58 -9.65 1.02
N ALA A 38 -5.05 -10.52 1.93
CA ALA A 38 -6.45 -10.63 2.33
C ALA A 38 -6.91 -9.43 3.16
N HIS A 39 -5.99 -8.66 3.74
CA HIS A 39 -6.27 -7.49 4.57
C HIS A 39 -6.31 -6.18 3.77
N VAL A 40 -6.25 -6.27 2.44
CA VAL A 40 -6.42 -5.13 1.53
C VAL A 40 -7.86 -5.11 1.05
N ILE A 41 -8.57 -4.02 1.32
CA ILE A 41 -9.97 -3.83 0.92
C ILE A 41 -10.04 -2.67 -0.07
N TYR A 42 -10.68 -2.91 -1.22
CA TYR A 42 -10.90 -1.91 -2.27
C TYR A 42 -12.36 -1.46 -2.22
N THR A 43 -12.62 -0.16 -2.11
CA THR A 43 -13.98 0.41 -2.03
C THR A 43 -14.05 1.73 -2.78
N GLY A 44 -14.62 1.69 -3.99
CA GLY A 44 -14.74 2.88 -4.85
C GLY A 44 -13.36 3.46 -5.17
N ASN A 45 -13.07 4.65 -4.66
CA ASN A 45 -11.79 5.36 -4.82
C ASN A 45 -10.85 5.19 -3.60
N THR A 46 -11.19 4.31 -2.66
CA THR A 46 -10.45 4.12 -1.40
C THR A 46 -9.87 2.72 -1.31
N ILE A 47 -8.62 2.63 -0.85
CA ILE A 47 -7.98 1.37 -0.45
C ILE A 47 -7.77 1.43 1.07
N VAL A 48 -8.19 0.38 1.77
CA VAL A 48 -7.99 0.24 3.22
C VAL A 48 -7.02 -0.92 3.45
N PHE A 49 -5.94 -0.63 4.18
CA PHE A 49 -4.97 -1.62 4.63
C PHE A 49 -5.20 -1.90 6.11
N TYR A 50 -5.61 -3.13 6.45
CA TYR A 50 -5.67 -3.57 7.84
C TYR A 50 -4.38 -4.31 8.20
N ILE A 51 -3.72 -3.89 9.28
CA ILE A 51 -2.46 -4.51 9.74
C ILE A 51 -2.70 -5.07 11.14
N PRO A 52 -3.00 -6.38 11.27
CA PRO A 52 -3.41 -6.97 12.56
C PRO A 52 -2.33 -6.90 13.64
N SER A 53 -1.06 -7.03 13.25
CA SER A 53 0.10 -6.99 14.14
C SER A 53 1.16 -6.08 13.53
N PRO A 54 1.00 -4.75 13.65
CA PRO A 54 1.91 -3.83 13.03
C PRO A 54 3.26 -3.82 13.75
N PRO A 55 4.39 -3.73 13.03
CA PRO A 55 5.72 -3.66 13.61
C PRO A 55 6.09 -2.23 14.09
N TRP A 56 5.10 -1.45 14.56
CA TRP A 56 5.33 -0.06 14.97
C TRP A 56 6.00 0.01 16.34
N ILE A 57 7.06 0.80 16.41
CA ILE A 57 7.79 1.10 17.63
C ILE A 57 7.30 2.46 18.16
N PRO A 58 6.88 2.57 19.43
CA PRO A 58 6.48 3.83 20.01
C PRO A 58 7.55 4.93 19.87
N GLY A 59 7.14 6.13 19.44
CA GLY A 59 8.02 7.28 19.24
C GLY A 59 8.73 7.34 17.89
N HIS A 60 8.64 6.30 17.05
CA HIS A 60 9.17 6.32 15.70
C HIS A 60 8.19 7.02 14.73
N SER A 61 8.74 7.59 13.66
CA SER A 61 7.97 8.13 12.54
C SER A 61 8.08 7.19 11.35
N TYR A 62 6.98 7.03 10.62
CA TYR A 62 6.90 6.12 9.47
C TYR A 62 6.42 6.86 8.23
N TYR A 63 6.93 6.46 7.07
CA TYR A 63 6.43 6.92 5.78
C TYR A 63 6.09 5.74 4.88
N VAL A 64 5.07 5.93 4.05
CA VAL A 64 4.58 4.90 3.14
C VAL A 64 5.10 5.20 1.73
N THR A 65 5.66 4.19 1.08
CA THR A 65 5.96 4.19 -0.35
C THR A 65 5.19 3.07 -1.02
N PHE A 66 4.98 3.17 -2.32
CA PHE A 66 4.30 2.14 -3.09
C PHE A 66 4.87 2.08 -4.50
N ASP A 67 4.86 0.89 -5.10
CA ASP A 67 5.23 0.75 -6.51
C ASP A 67 4.23 1.54 -7.36
N SER A 68 4.70 2.16 -8.45
CA SER A 68 3.83 2.93 -9.38
C SER A 68 2.76 2.07 -10.07
N GLY A 69 2.77 0.76 -9.86
CA GLY A 69 2.01 -0.22 -10.63
C GLY A 69 2.54 -0.40 -12.05
N VAL A 70 1.98 -1.38 -12.76
CA VAL A 70 2.10 -1.51 -14.22
C VAL A 70 1.09 -0.59 -14.88
N ALA A 71 1.44 0.06 -16.00
CA ALA A 71 0.54 0.92 -16.77
C ALA A 71 -0.45 0.10 -17.62
N SER A 72 -1.22 -0.78 -16.99
CA SER A 72 -2.09 -1.72 -17.68
C SER A 72 -3.50 -1.76 -17.08
N GLY A 73 -4.21 -0.63 -17.08
CA GLY A 73 -5.68 -0.56 -16.96
C GLY A 73 -6.31 -1.05 -15.64
N THR A 74 -5.53 -1.66 -14.75
CA THR A 74 -5.90 -2.17 -13.42
C THR A 74 -5.06 -1.51 -12.33
N ASP A 75 -4.58 -0.30 -12.62
CA ASP A 75 -3.56 0.40 -11.88
C ASP A 75 -4.03 0.73 -10.46
N PHE A 76 -3.09 0.62 -9.51
CA PHE A 76 -3.29 0.85 -8.08
C PHE A 76 -3.71 2.30 -7.77
N CYS A 77 -3.17 3.26 -8.52
CA CYS A 77 -3.57 4.68 -8.52
C CYS A 77 -3.38 5.26 -9.94
N ARG A 78 -4.43 5.81 -10.56
CA ARG A 78 -4.33 6.63 -11.79
C ARG A 78 -4.84 8.03 -11.55
#